data_AF-A0A381SIV2-F1
#
_entry.id   AF-A0A381SIV2-F1
#
_cell.length_a   1.000
_cell.length_b   1.000
_cell.length_c   1.000
_cell.angle_alpha   90.00
_cell.angle_beta   90.00
_cell.angle_gamma   90.00
#
_symmetry.space_group_name_H-M   'P 1'
#
loop_
_entity.id
_entity.type
_entity.pdbx_description
1 polymer ?
#
loop_
_entity_poly.entity_id
_entity_poly.type
_entity_poly.pdbx_seq_one_letter_code
_entity_poly.pdbx_strand_id
1 'polypeptide(L)'
;AVEAIGELGGGVYSDGESTISMSMILIGDTDFATNNYFGSANNADLFINSVNFLAKDVELISIRAKTEADRQMFLTKNERDFVRWSGWLLMPVLVSIFGFWTWWRRR
;
A
#
# COMPACT_ATOMS: atom_id res chain seq x y z
N ALA A 1 -2.20 -19.22 9.63
CA ALA A 1 -3.67 -19.26 9.56
C ALA A 1 -4.17 -19.82 10.87
N VAL A 2 -5.12 -19.16 11.52
CA VAL A 2 -5.78 -19.71 12.71
C VAL A 2 -6.90 -20.58 12.20
N GLU A 3 -6.80 -21.89 12.40
CA GLU A 3 -7.84 -22.84 12.02
C GLU A 3 -8.83 -22.92 13.18
N ALA A 4 -9.95 -22.20 13.03
CA ALA A 4 -11.04 -22.24 13.99
C ALA A 4 -11.98 -23.39 13.60
N ILE A 5 -11.95 -24.47 14.36
CA ILE A 5 -12.91 -25.57 14.25
C ILE A 5 -14.17 -25.14 15.01
N GLY A 6 -15.15 -24.59 14.28
CA GLY A 6 -16.38 -24.05 14.85
C GLY A 6 -17.60 -24.89 14.46
N GLU A 7 -18.43 -25.24 15.44
CA GLU A 7 -19.72 -25.91 15.23
C GLU A 7 -20.72 -24.92 14.63
N LEU A 8 -20.98 -25.02 13.33
CA LEU A 8 -21.93 -24.16 12.64
C LEU A 8 -23.35 -24.70 12.86
N GLY A 9 -24.07 -24.18 13.85
CA GLY A 9 -25.54 -24.31 13.89
C GLY A 9 -26.11 -25.65 14.34
N GLY A 10 -25.51 -26.31 15.34
CA GLY A 10 -26.21 -27.36 16.12
C GLY A 10 -25.83 -28.81 15.81
N GLY A 11 -24.62 -29.06 15.33
CA GLY A 11 -24.03 -30.39 15.26
C GLY A 11 -22.72 -30.39 14.47
N VAL A 12 -21.82 -31.33 14.79
CA VAL A 12 -20.66 -31.63 13.96
C VAL A 12 -21.14 -32.33 12.68
N TYR A 13 -21.15 -31.62 11.56
CA TYR A 13 -21.38 -32.22 10.24
C TYR A 13 -20.15 -33.06 9.86
N SER A 14 -20.19 -34.33 10.25
CA SER A 14 -19.22 -35.36 9.88
C SER A 14 -19.86 -36.23 8.81
N ASP A 15 -19.42 -36.10 7.56
CA ASP A 15 -19.74 -37.09 6.53
C ASP A 15 -18.64 -38.16 6.53
N GLY A 16 -18.95 -39.28 7.19
CA GLY A 16 -18.27 -40.58 7.11
C GLY A 16 -16.83 -40.67 7.63
N GLU A 17 -15.93 -39.80 7.18
CA GLU A 17 -14.50 -39.74 7.51
C GLU A 17 -13.89 -38.32 7.35
N SER A 18 -14.65 -37.32 6.87
CA SER A 18 -14.12 -35.98 6.57
C SER A 18 -14.84 -34.89 7.35
N THR A 19 -14.09 -34.16 8.18
CA THR A 19 -14.56 -32.93 8.83
C THR A 19 -14.72 -31.85 7.77
N ILE A 20 -15.94 -31.32 7.61
CA ILE A 20 -16.18 -30.18 6.71
C ILE A 20 -15.45 -28.94 7.28
N SER A 21 -14.31 -28.59 6.68
CA SER A 21 -13.54 -27.39 7.05
C SER A 21 -14.02 -26.17 6.26
N MET A 22 -14.57 -25.19 7.00
CA MET A 22 -14.99 -23.88 6.48
C MET A 22 -13.90 -22.85 6.73
N SER A 23 -13.58 -22.07 5.71
CA SER A 23 -12.66 -20.94 5.82
C SER A 23 -13.46 -19.64 5.95
N MET A 24 -13.11 -18.81 6.92
CA MET A 24 -13.73 -17.51 7.15
C MET A 24 -12.65 -16.44 7.28
N ILE A 25 -12.90 -15.28 6.66
CA ILE A 25 -12.07 -14.08 6.80
C ILE A 25 -12.96 -12.97 7.36
N LEU A 26 -12.51 -12.31 8.42
CA LEU A 26 -13.19 -11.15 9.02
C LEU A 26 -12.27 -9.93 8.92
N ILE A 27 -12.77 -8.86 8.29
CA ILE A 27 -12.07 -7.59 8.15
C ILE A 27 -12.93 -6.52 8.82
N GLY A 28 -12.33 -5.76 9.74
CA GLY A 28 -13.03 -4.76 10.57
C GLY A 28 -13.25 -3.41 9.90
N ASP A 29 -12.85 -3.27 8.63
CA ASP A 29 -12.99 -2.06 7.84
C ASP A 29 -13.43 -2.44 6.43
N THR A 30 -14.45 -1.76 5.90
CA THR A 30 -14.99 -1.99 4.57
C THR A 30 -14.41 -1.03 3.53
N ASP A 31 -13.84 0.09 3.96
CA ASP A 31 -13.45 1.17 3.06
C ASP A 31 -12.33 0.75 2.12
N PHE A 32 -11.46 -0.18 2.54
CA PHE A 32 -10.39 -0.75 1.71
C PHE A 32 -10.88 -1.37 0.39
N ALA A 33 -12.11 -1.89 0.36
CA ALA A 33 -12.71 -2.50 -0.82
C ALA A 33 -13.46 -1.50 -1.72
N THR A 34 -13.54 -0.23 -1.34
CA THR A 34 -14.22 0.81 -2.12
C THR A 34 -13.34 1.36 -3.23
N ASN A 35 -13.93 1.83 -4.33
CA ASN A 35 -13.20 2.38 -5.48
C ASN A 35 -12.21 3.51 -5.11
N ASN A 36 -12.51 4.27 -4.05
CA ASN A 36 -11.66 5.38 -3.59
C ASN A 36 -10.34 4.89 -2.95
N TYR A 37 -10.36 3.72 -2.31
CA TYR A 37 -9.21 3.19 -1.57
C TYR A 37 -8.67 1.88 -2.16
N PHE A 38 -9.31 1.30 -3.18
CA PHE A 38 -8.92 0.04 -3.80
C PHE A 38 -7.46 0.06 -4.31
N GLY A 39 -7.06 1.14 -4.98
CA GLY A 39 -5.69 1.31 -5.48
C GLY A 39 -4.68 1.80 -4.44
N SER A 40 -5.11 2.11 -3.22
CA SER A 40 -4.24 2.66 -2.17
C SER A 40 -3.62 1.53 -1.35
N ALA A 41 -2.35 1.70 -0.94
CA ALA A 41 -1.69 0.89 0.08
C ALA A 41 -1.84 -0.65 -0.06
N ASN A 42 -1.90 -1.16 -1.30
CA ASN A 42 -2.11 -2.59 -1.62
C ASN A 42 -3.47 -3.16 -1.14
N ASN A 43 -4.50 -2.33 -0.99
CA ASN A 43 -5.85 -2.78 -0.61
C ASN A 43 -6.46 -3.74 -1.63
N ALA A 44 -6.25 -3.50 -2.93
CA ALA A 44 -6.63 -4.42 -4.01
C ALA A 44 -6.04 -5.81 -3.82
N ASP A 45 -4.75 -5.89 -3.45
CA ASP A 45 -4.08 -7.17 -3.25
C ASP A 45 -4.69 -7.93 -2.06
N LEU A 46 -4.93 -7.25 -0.94
CA LEU A 46 -5.57 -7.85 0.23
C LEU A 46 -6.96 -8.41 -0.10
N PHE A 47 -7.78 -7.64 -0.84
CA PHE A 47 -9.13 -8.06 -1.21
C PHE A 47 -9.12 -9.29 -2.12
N ILE A 48 -8.35 -9.25 -3.21
CA ILE A 48 -8.25 -10.35 -4.18
C ILE A 48 -7.67 -11.61 -3.51
N ASN A 49 -6.70 -11.46 -2.61
CA ASN A 49 -6.13 -12.59 -1.87
C ASN A 49 -7.13 -13.25 -0.94
N SER A 50 -7.96 -12.44 -0.29
CA SER A 50 -8.99 -12.93 0.61
C SER A 50 -10.04 -13.73 -0.16
N VAL A 51 -10.48 -13.23 -1.32
CA VAL A 51 -11.43 -13.95 -2.20
C VAL A 51 -10.81 -15.25 -2.72
N ASN A 52 -9.58 -15.22 -3.21
CA ASN A 52 -8.89 -16.42 -3.71
C ASN A 52 -8.73 -17.49 -2.62
N PHE A 53 -8.41 -17.08 -1.39
CA PHE A 53 -8.32 -17.99 -0.25
C PHE A 53 -9.67 -18.66 0.06
N LEU A 54 -10.77 -17.89 0.05
CA LEU A 54 -12.11 -18.40 0.31
C LEU A 54 -12.65 -19.30 -0.81
N ALA A 55 -12.26 -19.04 -2.06
CA ALA A 55 -12.66 -19.84 -3.21
C ALA A 55 -12.00 -21.23 -3.23
N LYS A 56 -11.03 -21.50 -2.33
CA LYS A 56 -10.17 -22.71 -2.35
C LYS A 56 -9.47 -22.93 -3.70
N ASP A 57 -9.36 -21.88 -4.50
CA ASP A 57 -8.69 -21.87 -5.80
C ASP A 57 -7.20 -21.58 -5.59
N VAL A 58 -6.55 -22.46 -4.81
CA VAL A 58 -5.14 -22.36 -4.41
C VAL A 58 -4.20 -22.91 -5.47
N GLU A 59 -4.74 -23.29 -6.63
CA GLU A 59 -3.95 -23.79 -7.75
C GLU A 59 -3.22 -22.61 -8.41
N LEU A 60 -1.96 -22.42 -7.98
CA LEU A 60 -0.98 -21.43 -8.40
C LEU A 60 -1.03 -20.10 -7.62
N ILE A 61 -0.29 -20.10 -6.49
CA ILE A 61 0.42 -18.91 -5.98
C ILE A 61 1.39 -18.46 -7.09
N SER A 62 0.87 -17.82 -8.14
CA SER A 62 1.69 -17.14 -9.11
C SER A 62 2.35 -15.97 -8.39
N ILE A 63 3.68 -15.91 -8.48
CA ILE A 63 4.45 -14.76 -8.03
C ILE A 63 3.94 -13.57 -8.85
N ARG A 64 3.04 -12.77 -8.28
CA ARG A 64 2.56 -11.55 -8.94
C ARG A 64 3.74 -10.62 -9.12
N ALA A 65 3.81 -10.01 -10.30
CA ALA A 65 4.83 -9.01 -10.61
C ALA A 65 4.85 -7.96 -9.49
N LYS A 66 6.05 -7.66 -8.99
CA LYS A 66 6.25 -6.66 -7.94
C LYS A 66 5.63 -5.35 -8.41
N THR A 67 4.52 -4.96 -7.80
CA THR A 67 3.89 -3.65 -8.02
C THR A 67 4.98 -2.60 -7.85
N GLU A 68 5.11 -1.72 -8.86
CA GLU A 68 5.95 -0.53 -8.81
C GLU A 68 5.71 0.11 -7.45
N ALA A 69 6.77 0.25 -6.64
CA ALA A 69 6.61 0.88 -5.34
C ALA A 69 6.16 2.31 -5.62
N ASP A 70 4.91 2.60 -5.29
CA ASP A 70 4.33 3.92 -5.45
C ASP A 70 5.08 4.88 -4.53
N ARG A 71 6.12 5.52 -5.07
CA ARG A 71 6.93 6.51 -4.37
C ARG A 71 6.18 7.83 -4.39
N GLN A 72 4.95 7.84 -3.89
CA GLN A 72 4.23 9.07 -3.65
C GLN A 72 4.85 9.74 -2.43
N MET A 73 5.55 10.85 -2.67
CA MET A 73 5.93 11.76 -1.61
C MET A 73 4.66 12.47 -1.11
N PHE A 74 4.16 12.03 0.05
CA PHE A 74 3.09 12.70 0.79
C PHE A 74 3.62 14.00 1.41
N LEU A 75 3.80 15.03 0.59
CA LEU A 75 4.22 16.36 1.02
C LEU A 75 2.98 17.22 1.26
N THR A 76 2.95 17.93 2.39
CA THR A 76 2.02 19.04 2.57
C THR A 76 2.26 20.10 1.49
N LYS A 77 1.26 20.95 1.21
CA LYS A 77 1.37 22.00 0.20
C LYS A 77 2.63 22.87 0.41
N ASN A 78 2.93 23.18 1.67
CA ASN A 78 4.08 23.99 2.06
C ASN A 78 5.42 23.27 1.80
N GLU A 79 5.51 21.99 2.15
CA GLU A 79 6.74 21.20 1.92
C GLU A 79 7.00 21.03 0.42
N ARG A 80 5.96 20.79 -0.38
CA ARG A 80 6.07 20.70 -1.83
C ARG A 80 6.54 22.01 -2.45
N ASP A 81 5.99 23.13 -1.99
CA ASP A 81 6.38 24.45 -2.50
C ASP A 81 7.81 24.80 -2.07
N PHE A 82 8.22 24.45 -0.85
CA PHE A 82 9.61 24.59 -0.39
C PHE A 82 10.58 23.81 -1.27
N VAL A 83 10.29 22.52 -1.55
CA VAL A 83 11.14 21.70 -2.42
C VAL A 83 11.22 22.28 -3.84
N ARG A 84 10.08 22.74 -4.39
CA ARG A 84 10.04 23.34 -5.73
C ARG A 84 10.89 24.62 -5.80
N TRP A 85 10.70 25.53 -4.86
CA TRP A 85 11.38 26.83 -4.87
C TRP A 85 12.86 26.72 -4.49
N SER A 86 13.20 25.88 -3.51
CA SER A 86 14.59 25.63 -3.17
C SER A 86 15.34 24.95 -4.33
N GLY A 87 14.76 23.93 -4.97
CA GLY A 87 15.38 23.28 -6.12
C GLY A 87 15.66 24.23 -7.29
N TRP A 88 14.74 25.16 -7.59
CA TRP A 88 14.90 26.09 -8.70
C TRP A 88 15.82 27.28 -8.36
N LEU A 89 15.65 27.91 -7.19
CA LEU A 89 16.31 29.18 -6.88
C LEU A 89 17.60 29.05 -6.08
N LEU A 90 17.84 27.95 -5.38
CA LEU A 90 19.01 27.82 -4.51
C LEU A 90 20.31 27.91 -5.30
N MET A 91 20.41 27.21 -6.44
CA MET A 91 21.62 27.23 -7.27
C MET A 91 21.88 28.61 -7.91
N PRO A 92 20.92 29.26 -8.61
CA PRO A 92 21.13 30.60 -9.15
C PRO A 92 21.50 31.64 -8.09
N VAL A 93 20.89 31.59 -6.90
CA VAL A 93 21.15 32.53 -5.80
C VAL A 93 22.56 32.33 -5.26
N LEU A 94 23.00 31.09 -5.02
CA LEU A 94 24.36 30.81 -4.56
C LEU A 94 25.41 31.36 -5.54
N VAL A 95 25.26 31.06 -6.83
CA VAL A 95 26.18 31.56 -7.87
C VAL A 95 26.21 33.09 -7.90
N SER A 96 25.05 33.73 -7.80
CA SER A 96 24.94 35.20 -7.78
C SER A 96 25.62 35.82 -6.57
N ILE A 97 25.45 35.24 -5.38
CA ILE A 97 26.12 35.68 -4.15
C ILE A 97 27.64 35.56 -4.28
N PHE A 98 28.14 34.42 -4.76
CA PHE A 98 29.58 34.23 -4.97
C PHE A 98 30.13 35.22 -6.01
N GLY A 99 29.41 35.43 -7.11
CA GLY A 99 29.77 36.42 -8.13
C GLY A 99 29.84 37.84 -7.57
N PHE A 100 28.82 38.26 -6.84
CA PHE A 100 28.78 39.58 -6.20
C PHE A 100 29.89 39.75 -5.15
N TRP A 101 30.09 38.74 -4.30
CA TRP A 101 31.11 38.76 -3.25
C TRP A 101 32.53 38.87 -3.82
N THR A 102 32.82 38.09 -4.87
CA THR A 102 34.14 38.16 -5.53
C THR A 102 34.37 39.49 -6.24
N TRP A 103 33.34 40.08 -6.85
CA TRP A 103 33.41 41.42 -7.42
C TRP A 103 33.67 42.49 -6.36
N TRP A 104 32.93 42.44 -5.24
CA TRP A 104 33.08 43.40 -4.14
C TRP A 104 34.48 43.33 -3.53
N ARG A 105 35.04 42.13 -3.36
CA ARG A 105 36.39 41.95 -2.82
C ARG A 105 37.50 42.43 -3.77
N ARG A 106 37.25 42.45 -5.08
CA ARG A 106 38.22 42.89 -6.09
C ARG A 106 38.18 44.39 -6.35
N ARG A 107 37.17 45.09 -5.83
CA ARG A 107 37.02 46.54 -5.90
C ARG A 107 37.52 47.16 -4.60
#